data_AF-A0A4P9UJ55-F1
#
_entry.id   AF-A0A4P9UJ55-F1
#
_cell.length_a   1.000
_cell.length_b   1.000
_cell.length_c   1.000
_cell.angle_alpha   90.00
_cell.angle_beta   90.00
_cell.angle_gamma   90.00
#
_symmetry.space_group_name_H-M   'P 1'
#
loop_
_entity.id
_entity.type
_entity.pdbx_description
1 polymer ?
#
loop_
_entity_poly.entity_id
_entity_poly.type
_entity_poly.pdbx_seq_one_letter_code
_entity_poly.pdbx_strand_id
1 'polypeptide(L)'
;MKIEYCPLCGWGPLEKPYESMEELWFSYDICDCCGCEYGLDDNEPYYEKWVSEGCRWLYPKAKPTGWRLQDQLQHQIRPWPPNPLT
;
A
#
# COMPACT_ATOMS: atom_id res chain seq x y z
N MET A 1 -12.86 -9.51 -1.51
CA MET A 1 -12.75 -8.36 -0.59
C MET A 1 -12.39 -7.18 -1.46
N LYS A 2 -13.16 -6.09 -1.39
CA LYS A 2 -12.84 -4.87 -2.11
C LYS A 2 -11.64 -4.18 -1.44
N ILE A 3 -10.69 -3.69 -2.24
CA ILE A 3 -9.46 -3.02 -1.79
C ILE A 3 -9.49 -1.59 -2.33
N GLU A 4 -9.66 -0.63 -1.42
CA GLU A 4 -9.80 0.79 -1.74
C GLU A 4 -8.55 1.61 -1.36
N TYR A 5 -7.62 0.99 -0.63
CA TYR A 5 -6.38 1.59 -0.16
C TYR A 5 -5.25 0.62 -0.41
N CYS A 6 -4.03 1.12 -0.60
CA CYS A 6 -2.83 0.29 -0.64
C CYS A 6 -2.78 -0.60 0.61
N PRO A 7 -2.78 -1.94 0.48
CA PRO A 7 -2.84 -2.81 1.65
C PRO A 7 -1.58 -2.68 2.53
N LEU A 8 -0.42 -2.37 1.94
CA LEU A 8 0.83 -2.19 2.67
C LEU A 8 0.84 -0.91 3.49
N CYS A 9 0.60 0.25 2.85
CA CYS A 9 0.85 1.54 3.48
C CYS A 9 -0.42 2.31 3.86
N GLY A 10 -1.59 1.88 3.40
CA GLY A 10 -2.89 2.52 3.64
C GLY A 10 -3.16 3.77 2.79
N TRP A 11 -2.31 4.07 1.79
CA TRP A 11 -2.56 5.20 0.89
C TRP A 11 -3.80 4.99 0.02
N GLY A 12 -4.63 6.02 -0.09
CA GLY A 12 -5.85 6.03 -0.88
C GLY A 12 -6.80 7.16 -0.44
N PRO A 13 -8.07 7.14 -0.90
CA PRO A 13 -8.65 6.13 -1.78
C PRO A 13 -7.92 6.02 -3.12
N LEU A 14 -7.77 4.81 -3.63
CA LEU A 14 -7.21 4.57 -4.96
C LEU A 14 -8.16 5.12 -6.03
N GLU A 15 -7.62 5.58 -7.16
CA GLU A 15 -8.42 6.11 -8.28
C GLU A 15 -9.45 5.09 -8.76
N LYS A 16 -9.05 3.82 -8.79
CA LYS A 16 -9.93 2.66 -8.99
C LYS A 16 -9.71 1.67 -7.85
N PRO A 17 -10.78 1.22 -7.16
CA PRO A 17 -10.66 0.12 -6.22
C PRO A 17 -10.53 -1.22 -6.96
N TYR A 18 -9.91 -2.21 -6.32
CA TYR A 18 -9.88 -3.59 -6.80
C TYR A 18 -10.97 -4.41 -6.11
N GLU A 19 -11.66 -5.27 -6.84
CA GLU A 19 -12.76 -6.08 -6.29
C GLU A 19 -12.26 -7.35 -5.58
N SER A 20 -10.98 -7.71 -5.80
CA SER A 20 -10.34 -8.86 -5.18
C SER A 20 -8.83 -8.67 -4.99
N MET A 21 -8.23 -9.53 -4.14
CA MET A 21 -6.77 -9.60 -3.99
C MET A 21 -6.09 -10.08 -5.26
N GLU A 22 -6.74 -10.97 -6.01
CA GLU A 22 -6.24 -11.47 -7.30
C GLU A 22 -6.18 -10.36 -8.35
N GLU A 23 -7.22 -9.52 -8.44
CA GLU A 23 -7.21 -8.35 -9.33
C GLU A 23 -6.10 -7.35 -8.96
N LEU A 24 -5.87 -7.12 -7.66
CA LEU A 24 -4.77 -6.29 -7.18
C LEU A 24 -3.40 -6.89 -7.54
N TRP A 25 -3.18 -8.17 -7.26
CA TRP A 25 -1.88 -8.83 -7.53
C TRP A 25 -1.53 -8.89 -9.01
N PHE A 26 -2.51 -8.99 -9.90
CA PHE A 26 -2.27 -8.97 -11.34
C PHE A 26 -2.37 -7.59 -11.98
N SER A 27 -2.58 -6.52 -11.19
CA SER A 27 -2.60 -5.17 -11.75
C SER A 27 -1.21 -4.65 -12.07
N TYR A 28 -0.20 -5.06 -11.28
CA TYR A 28 1.15 -4.49 -11.31
C TYR A 28 1.17 -2.97 -11.16
N ASP A 29 0.09 -2.39 -10.61
CA ASP A 29 0.04 -0.98 -10.33
C ASP A 29 1.00 -0.63 -9.18
N ILE A 30 1.50 0.60 -9.21
CA ILE A 30 2.50 1.08 -8.25
C ILE A 30 1.83 2.06 -7.30
N CYS A 31 1.97 1.83 -6.00
CA CYS A 31 1.46 2.77 -4.99
C CYS A 31 2.23 4.10 -5.03
N ASP A 32 1.55 5.23 -5.26
CA ASP A 32 2.16 6.58 -5.26
C ASP A 32 2.85 6.96 -3.95
N CYS A 33 2.40 6.37 -2.84
CA CYS A 33 3.00 6.60 -1.53
C CYS A 33 4.19 5.68 -1.30
N CYS A 34 3.99 4.38 -1.03
CA CYS A 34 5.11 3.52 -0.62
C CYS A 34 5.98 3.03 -1.77
N GLY A 35 5.54 3.18 -3.02
CA GLY A 35 6.23 2.71 -4.21
C GLY A 35 6.12 1.21 -4.47
N CYS A 36 5.32 0.49 -3.69
CA CYS A 36 5.12 -0.94 -3.85
C CYS A 36 4.45 -1.22 -5.20
N GLU A 37 5.05 -2.10 -6.00
CA GLU A 37 4.41 -2.74 -7.15
C GLU A 37 3.60 -3.96 -6.70
N TYR A 38 2.28 -3.93 -6.89
CA TYR A 38 1.41 -5.00 -6.40
C TYR A 38 1.66 -6.32 -7.12
N GLY A 39 1.74 -7.43 -6.39
CA GLY A 39 2.04 -8.76 -6.91
C GLY A 39 3.54 -9.08 -6.99
N LEU A 40 4.41 -8.10 -6.79
CA LEU A 40 5.86 -8.27 -6.76
C LEU A 40 6.47 -7.85 -5.42
N ASP A 41 6.22 -6.61 -5.03
CA ASP A 41 6.84 -5.97 -3.86
C ASP A 41 6.01 -6.10 -2.59
N ASP A 42 4.76 -6.54 -2.68
CA ASP A 42 3.75 -6.41 -1.64
C ASP A 42 3.89 -7.46 -0.53
N ASN A 43 5.06 -7.46 0.12
CA ASN A 43 5.47 -8.38 1.17
C ASN A 43 6.03 -7.64 2.40
N GLU A 44 6.19 -8.38 3.49
CA GLU A 44 6.65 -7.84 4.77
C GLU A 44 8.04 -7.17 4.70
N PRO A 45 9.08 -7.78 4.08
CA PRO A 45 10.38 -7.12 3.93
C PRO A 45 10.34 -5.76 3.23
N TYR A 46 9.49 -5.61 2.20
CA TYR A 46 9.32 -4.32 1.53
C TYR A 46 8.73 -3.27 2.47
N TYR A 47 7.69 -3.64 3.22
CA TYR A 47 7.07 -2.76 4.22
C TYR A 47 8.09 -2.33 5.29
N GLU A 48 8.84 -3.26 5.86
CA GLU A 48 9.86 -2.99 6.87
C GLU A 48 10.93 -2.02 6.34
N LYS A 49 11.36 -2.21 5.09
CA LYS A 49 12.28 -1.28 4.43
C LYS A 49 11.66 0.12 4.29
N TRP A 50 10.45 0.24 3.77
CA TRP A 50 9.75 1.52 3.63
C TRP A 50 9.61 2.25 4.98
N VAL A 51 9.29 1.52 6.06
CA VAL A 51 9.24 2.06 7.42
C VAL A 51 10.62 2.52 7.89
N SER A 52 11.66 1.70 7.71
CA SER A 52 13.03 2.02 8.14
C SER A 52 13.59 3.27 7.45
N GLU A 53 13.10 3.55 6.25
CA GLU A 53 13.46 4.73 5.46
C GLU A 53 12.65 5.98 5.83
N GLY A 54 11.72 5.88 6.80
CA GLY A 54 10.90 6.99 7.28
C GLY A 54 9.58 7.17 6.54
N CYS A 55 9.02 6.08 5.99
CA CYS A 55 7.75 6.08 5.26
C CYS A 55 7.76 7.09 4.09
N ARG A 56 8.85 7.08 3.30
CA ARG A 56 9.05 8.04 2.23
C ARG A 56 8.04 7.82 1.10
N TRP A 57 7.58 8.93 0.53
CA TRP A 57 6.78 8.92 -0.67
C TRP A 57 7.65 8.57 -1.88
N LEU A 58 7.17 7.68 -2.76
CA LEU A 58 7.84 7.34 -4.02
C LEU A 58 8.13 8.61 -4.82
N TYR A 59 7.12 9.46 -4.96
CA TYR A 59 7.25 10.79 -5.53
C TYR A 59 7.03 11.86 -4.46
N PRO A 60 8.10 12.47 -3.90
CA PRO A 60 7.96 13.48 -2.85
C PRO A 60 7.05 14.66 -3.21
N LYS A 61 6.95 14.99 -4.51
CA LYS A 61 6.08 16.05 -5.03
C LYS A 61 4.59 15.67 -5.06
N ALA A 62 4.26 14.39 -5.02
CA ALA A 62 2.87 13.90 -4.99
C ALA A 62 2.28 13.88 -3.57
N LYS A 63 3.12 14.01 -2.53
CA LYS A 63 2.67 14.04 -1.13
C LYS A 63 1.71 15.22 -0.89
N PRO A 64 0.47 14.99 -0.42
CA PRO A 64 -0.48 16.06 -0.17
C PRO A 64 -0.01 17.03 0.91
N THR A 65 -0.36 18.31 0.74
CA THR A 65 -0.20 19.32 1.79
C THR A 65 -1.03 18.92 3.02
N GLY A 66 -0.41 18.95 4.20
CA GLY A 66 -1.07 18.55 5.44
C GLY A 66 -1.23 17.04 5.64
N TRP A 67 -0.62 16.22 4.77
CA TRP A 67 -0.61 14.76 4.93
C TRP A 67 -0.03 14.34 6.29
N ARG A 68 -0.69 13.38 6.94
CA ARG A 68 -0.28 12.78 8.21
C ARG A 68 -0.19 11.27 8.05
N LEU A 69 0.98 10.71 8.33
CA LEU A 69 1.21 9.27 8.25
C LEU A 69 0.21 8.48 9.10
N GLN A 70 -0.09 8.94 10.30
CA GLN A 70 -0.96 8.21 11.24
C GLN A 70 -2.36 7.98 10.71
N ASP A 71 -2.87 8.93 9.91
CA ASP A 71 -4.21 8.85 9.31
C ASP A 71 -4.20 7.81 8.17
N GLN A 72 -3.12 7.76 7.38
CA GLN A 72 -2.92 6.76 6.33
C GLN A 72 -2.82 5.33 6.90
N LEU A 73 -2.06 5.14 7.99
CA LEU A 73 -1.83 3.83 8.58
C LEU A 73 -3.12 3.15 9.09
N GLN A 74 -4.21 3.90 9.34
CA GLN A 74 -5.51 3.34 9.73
C GLN A 74 -6.14 2.46 8.65
N HIS A 75 -5.71 2.59 7.40
CA HIS A 75 -6.28 1.89 6.25
C HIS A 75 -5.45 0.69 5.77
N GLN A 76 -4.36 0.36 6.46
CA GLN A 76 -3.54 -0.80 6.11
C GLN A 76 -4.30 -2.11 6.35
N ILE A 77 -3.94 -3.14 5.61
CA ILE A 77 -4.31 -4.52 5.89
C ILE A 77 -3.04 -5.20 6.39
N ARG A 78 -3.01 -5.63 7.65
CA ARG A 78 -1.80 -6.16 8.28
C ARG A 78 -2.11 -7.45 9.06
N PRO A 79 -1.33 -8.53 8.88
CA PRO A 79 -0.21 -8.65 7.92
C PRO A 79 -0.70 -8.67 6.45
N TRP A 80 0.16 -8.24 5.54
CA TRP A 80 -0.05 -8.37 4.09
C TRP A 80 1.21 -8.97 3.43
N PRO A 81 1.06 -9.98 2.55
CA PRO A 81 -0.20 -10.61 2.17
C PRO A 81 -0.81 -11.38 3.35
N PRO A 82 -2.15 -11.48 3.45
CA PRO A 82 -2.78 -12.20 4.54
C PRO A 82 -2.35 -13.67 4.50
N ASN A 83 -2.15 -14.26 5.67
CA ASN A 83 -1.68 -15.63 5.76
C ASN A 83 -2.73 -16.58 5.12
N PRO A 84 -2.37 -17.40 4.13
CA PRO A 84 -3.32 -18.31 3.47
C PRO A 84 -3.88 -19.40 4.41
N LEU A 85 -3.34 -19.53 5.63
CA LEU A 85 -3.76 -20.51 6.65
C LEU A 85 -4.60 -19.91 7.78
N THR A 86 -4.97 -18.63 7.72
CA THR A 86 -5.84 -17.96 8.71
C THR A 86 -7.17 -17.52 8.12
#